data_AF-A0A7L4D7Y2-F1
#
_entry.id   AF-A0A7L4D7Y2-F1
#
_cell.length_a   1.000
_cell.length_b   1.000
_cell.length_c   1.000
_cell.angle_alpha   90.00
_cell.angle_beta   90.00
_cell.angle_gamma   90.00
#
_symmetry.space_group_name_H-M   'P 1'
#
loop_
_entity.id
_entity.type
_entity.pdbx_description
1 polymer ?
#
loop_
_entity_poly.entity_id
_entity_poly.type
_entity_poly.pdbx_seq_one_letter_code
_entity_poly.pdbx_strand_id
1 'polypeptide(L)'
;VVPTGPHPLAQYLASVDGRYGATFLDPPWRELFGRSEPPLIEPFNVVGRILTYVAGAGATHLLPVAEAMLTCKHKFPDEDSYQKFVPFVGVSLA
;
A
#
# COMPACT_ATOMS: atom_id res chain seq x y z
N VAL A 1 0.88 -4.12 4.45
CA VAL A 1 0.57 -2.95 3.59
C VAL A 1 -0.80 -3.15 2.99
N VAL A 2 -1.69 -2.16 3.08
CA VAL A 2 -3.00 -2.19 2.41
C VAL A 2 -3.03 -1.05 1.39
N PRO A 3 -2.75 -1.32 0.11
CA PRO A 3 -2.67 -0.34 -0.94
C PRO A 3 -4.07 0.18 -1.24
N THR A 4 -4.14 1.49 -1.35
CA THR A 4 -5.32 2.19 -1.82
C THR A 4 -5.12 2.45 -3.32
N GLY A 5 -5.79 1.67 -4.16
CA GLY A 5 -5.79 1.84 -5.60
C GLY A 5 -4.99 0.81 -6.40
N PRO A 6 -5.00 0.90 -7.75
CA PRO A 6 -4.31 -0.04 -8.63
C PRO A 6 -2.80 0.15 -8.54
N HIS A 7 -2.17 -0.54 -7.59
CA HIS A 7 -0.75 -0.44 -7.31
C HIS A 7 -0.05 -1.79 -7.61
N PRO A 8 1.10 -1.81 -8.31
CA PRO A 8 1.83 -3.06 -8.61
C PRO A 8 2.14 -3.90 -7.37
N LEU A 9 2.46 -3.25 -6.24
CA LEU A 9 2.59 -3.92 -4.94
C LEU A 9 1.36 -4.73 -4.52
N ALA A 10 0.14 -4.26 -4.82
CA ALA A 10 -1.08 -5.00 -4.49
C ALA A 10 -1.16 -6.33 -5.25
N GLN A 11 -0.77 -6.32 -6.53
CA GLN A 11 -0.72 -7.51 -7.38
C GLN A 11 0.35 -8.48 -6.90
N TYR A 12 1.54 -7.98 -6.55
CA TYR A 12 2.60 -8.81 -5.98
C TYR A 12 2.18 -9.42 -4.63
N LEU A 13 1.54 -8.65 -3.75
CA LEU A 13 1.06 -9.17 -2.47
C LEU A 13 -0.01 -10.25 -2.66
N ALA A 14 -0.87 -10.12 -3.66
CA ALA A 14 -1.84 -11.15 -4.01
C ALA A 14 -1.24 -12.41 -4.64
N SER A 15 -0.08 -12.31 -5.31
CA SER A 15 0.61 -13.49 -5.86
C SER A 15 1.33 -14.31 -4.79
N VAL A 16 1.72 -13.69 -3.68
CA VAL A 16 2.38 -14.37 -2.54
C VAL A 16 1.40 -14.74 -1.43
N ASP A 17 0.26 -14.07 -1.32
CA ASP A 17 -0.81 -14.34 -0.36
C ASP A 17 -2.20 -14.31 -1.04
N GLY A 18 -2.80 -15.50 -1.23
CA GLY A 18 -4.12 -15.62 -1.83
C GLY A 18 -5.26 -15.02 -0.99
N ARG A 19 -5.14 -15.02 0.34
CA ARG A 19 -6.13 -14.39 1.25
C ARG A 19 -6.07 -12.88 1.10
N TYR A 20 -4.88 -12.33 0.96
CA TYR A 20 -4.68 -10.92 0.68
C TYR A 20 -5.39 -10.51 -0.62
N GLY A 21 -5.16 -11.26 -1.70
CA GLY A 21 -5.82 -11.04 -2.99
C GLY A 21 -7.34 -11.09 -2.88
N ALA A 22 -7.89 -12.11 -2.24
CA ALA A 22 -9.33 -12.25 -2.03
C ALA A 22 -9.95 -11.11 -1.19
N THR A 23 -9.19 -10.53 -0.27
CA THR A 23 -9.69 -9.51 0.66
C THR A 23 -9.61 -8.08 0.09
N PHE A 24 -8.52 -7.77 -0.62
CA PHE A 24 -8.15 -6.40 -0.99
C PHE A 24 -8.06 -6.15 -2.51
N LEU A 25 -8.29 -7.15 -3.36
CA LEU A 25 -8.42 -6.96 -4.81
C LEU A 25 -9.84 -7.22 -5.34
N ASP A 26 -10.81 -7.47 -4.45
CA ASP A 26 -12.21 -7.59 -4.84
C ASP A 26 -12.76 -6.26 -5.42
N PRO A 27 -13.81 -6.31 -6.25
CA PRO A 27 -14.38 -5.09 -6.83
C PRO A 27 -14.81 -4.05 -5.79
N PRO A 28 -15.48 -4.41 -4.67
CA PRO A 28 -15.84 -3.45 -3.63
C PRO A 28 -14.66 -2.68 -3.03
N TRP A 29 -13.55 -3.36 -2.71
CA TRP A 29 -12.36 -2.71 -2.16
C TRP A 29 -11.72 -1.78 -3.18
N ARG A 30 -11.60 -2.25 -4.43
CA ARG A 30 -11.05 -1.45 -5.52
C ARG A 30 -11.90 -0.22 -5.83
N GLU A 31 -13.21 -0.32 -5.77
CA GLU A 31 -14.09 0.82 -6.01
C GLU A 31 -13.94 1.88 -4.91
N LEU A 32 -13.83 1.43 -3.65
CA LEU A 32 -13.70 2.31 -2.49
C LEU A 32 -12.36 3.06 -2.49
N PHE A 33 -11.26 2.36 -2.77
CA PHE A 33 -9.91 2.91 -2.65
C PHE A 33 -9.21 3.20 -3.99
N GLY A 34 -9.87 2.96 -5.12
CA GLY A 34 -9.36 3.27 -6.45
C GLY A 34 -9.61 4.71 -6.90
N ARG A 35 -10.42 5.47 -6.15
CA ARG A 35 -10.74 6.88 -6.43
C ARG A 35 -9.71 7.79 -5.77
N SER A 36 -9.44 8.96 -6.38
CA SER A 36 -8.53 9.97 -5.84
C SER A 36 -9.11 10.71 -4.64
N GLU A 37 -10.44 10.77 -4.55
CA GLU A 37 -11.16 11.42 -3.48
C GLU A 37 -11.56 10.42 -2.40
N PRO A 38 -11.54 10.81 -1.11
CA PRO A 38 -12.01 9.96 -0.04
C PRO A 38 -13.51 9.68 -0.21
N PRO A 39 -13.97 8.46 0.12
CA PRO A 39 -15.38 8.11 0.01
C PRO A 39 -16.21 8.93 1.01
N LEU A 40 -17.34 9.46 0.53
CA LEU A 40 -18.31 10.18 1.37
C LEU A 40 -19.04 9.25 2.34
N ILE A 41 -19.15 7.97 1.96
CA ILE A 41 -19.80 6.92 2.74
C ILE A 41 -18.94 5.66 2.61
N GLU A 42 -18.66 5.00 3.72
CA GLU A 42 -18.02 3.69 3.73
C GLU A 42 -19.08 2.60 3.46
N PRO A 43 -19.05 1.93 2.29
CA PRO A 43 -20.07 0.95 1.92
C PRO A 43 -19.96 -0.36 2.70
N PHE A 44 -18.84 -0.59 3.41
CA PHE A 44 -18.62 -1.77 4.25
C PHE A 44 -17.66 -1.45 5.40
N ASN A 45 -17.68 -2.29 6.44
CA ASN A 45 -16.79 -2.17 7.60
C ASN A 45 -15.32 -2.45 7.22
N VAL A 46 -14.56 -1.40 6.90
CA VAL A 46 -13.14 -1.46 6.52
C VAL A 46 -12.31 -2.06 7.65
N VAL A 47 -12.51 -1.60 8.89
CA VAL A 47 -11.77 -2.08 10.07
C VAL A 47 -12.03 -3.56 10.30
N GLY A 48 -13.30 -3.99 10.27
CA GLY A 48 -13.69 -5.38 10.44
C GLY A 48 -13.08 -6.29 9.37
N ARG A 49 -13.01 -5.82 8.12
CA ARG A 49 -12.35 -6.57 7.04
C ARG A 49 -10.84 -6.73 7.29
N ILE A 50 -10.15 -5.65 7.68
CA ILE A 50 -8.72 -5.69 8.02
C ILE A 50 -8.48 -6.65 9.19
N LEU A 51 -9.26 -6.55 10.26
CA LEU A 51 -9.15 -7.43 11.43
C LEU A 51 -9.37 -8.90 11.03
N THR A 52 -10.33 -9.19 10.17
CA THR A 52 -10.60 -10.56 9.68
C THR A 52 -9.43 -11.12 8.88
N TYR A 53 -8.80 -10.30 8.03
CA TYR A 53 -7.59 -10.69 7.30
C TYR A 53 -6.45 -11.02 8.26
N VAL A 54 -6.14 -10.11 9.20
CA VAL A 54 -5.05 -10.28 10.17
C VAL A 54 -5.28 -11.49 11.06
N ALA A 55 -6.50 -11.67 11.57
CA ALA A 55 -6.84 -12.76 12.49
C ALA A 55 -6.66 -14.16 11.89
N GLY A 56 -6.76 -14.31 10.57
CA GLY A 56 -6.49 -15.58 9.92
C GLY A 56 -5.25 -15.60 9.03
N ALA A 57 -4.37 -14.61 9.14
CA ALA A 57 -3.06 -14.67 8.51
C ALA A 57 -2.30 -15.89 9.05
N GLY A 58 -1.94 -16.82 8.16
CA GLY A 58 -1.25 -18.06 8.52
C GLY A 58 0.27 -18.03 8.28
N ALA A 59 0.77 -16.97 7.64
CA ALA A 59 2.16 -16.82 7.27
C ALA A 59 2.62 -15.37 7.45
N THR A 60 3.92 -15.20 7.68
CA THR A 60 4.59 -13.89 7.62
C THR A 60 5.47 -13.86 6.37
N HIS A 61 5.11 -13.01 5.42
CA HIS A 61 5.87 -12.85 4.18
C HIS A 61 6.99 -11.82 4.38
N LEU A 62 8.22 -12.21 4.09
CA LEU A 62 9.36 -11.29 4.04
C LEU A 62 9.36 -10.58 2.69
N LEU A 63 9.24 -9.25 2.71
CA LEU A 63 9.24 -8.44 1.50
C LEU A 63 10.61 -7.78 1.32
N PRO A 64 11.14 -7.72 0.09
CA PRO A 64 12.35 -6.95 -0.17
C PRO A 64 12.07 -5.46 0.04
N VAL A 65 12.78 -4.85 0.99
CA VAL A 65 12.72 -3.40 1.24
C VAL A 65 14.00 -2.78 0.70
N ALA A 66 13.84 -1.83 -0.21
CA ALA A 66 14.90 -0.96 -0.70
C ALA A 66 14.66 0.47 -0.18
N GLU A 67 15.65 1.35 -0.32
CA GLU A 67 15.54 2.75 0.09
C GLU A 67 15.84 3.68 -1.07
N ALA A 68 14.99 4.68 -1.27
CA ALA A 68 15.22 5.77 -2.21
C ALA A 68 15.77 6.97 -1.44
N MET A 69 16.90 7.52 -1.88
CA MET A 69 17.41 8.78 -1.36
C MET A 69 16.78 9.94 -2.14
N LEU A 70 15.86 10.66 -1.49
CA LEU A 70 15.26 11.87 -2.03
C LEU A 70 16.09 13.07 -1.62
N THR A 71 16.54 13.86 -2.59
CA THR A 71 17.12 15.18 -2.31
C THR A 71 16.00 16.21 -2.43
N CYS A 72 15.67 16.85 -1.31
CA CYS A 72 14.58 17.78 -1.19
C CYS A 72 15.12 19.21 -1.08
N LYS A 73 14.51 20.15 -1.81
CA LYS A 73 14.74 21.58 -1.61
C LYS A 73 13.78 22.11 -0.54
N HIS A 74 14.26 22.99 0.33
CA HIS A 74 13.38 23.70 1.25
C HIS A 74 12.46 24.66 0.50
N LYS A 75 11.32 24.98 1.12
CA LYS A 75 10.36 25.97 0.59
C LYS A 75 10.94 27.38 0.56
N PHE A 76 11.86 27.66 1.48
CA PHE A 76 12.50 28.96 1.59
C PHE A 76 13.88 28.91 0.95
N PRO A 77 14.25 29.94 0.16
CA PRO A 77 15.48 29.94 -0.65
C PRO A 77 16.78 29.97 0.18
N ASP A 78 16.71 30.37 1.45
CA ASP A 78 17.87 30.51 2.33
C ASP A 78 18.23 29.21 3.08
N GLU A 79 17.48 28.13 2.88
CA GLU A 79 17.75 26.85 3.55
C GLU A 79 18.36 25.81 2.60
N ASP A 80 19.42 25.15 3.07
CA ASP A 80 20.14 24.11 2.33
C ASP A 80 19.24 22.93 1.96
N SER A 81 19.50 22.26 0.83
CA SER A 81 18.79 21.03 0.51
C SER A 81 19.03 19.95 1.56
N TYR A 82 18.02 19.13 1.86
CA TYR A 82 18.16 17.98 2.75
C TYR A 82 17.98 16.66 2.00
N GLN A 83 18.50 15.58 2.57
CA GLN A 83 18.33 14.23 2.05
C GLN A 83 17.38 13.45 2.95
N LYS A 84 16.47 12.70 2.35
CA LYS A 84 15.56 11.78 3.05
C LYS A 84 15.62 10.40 2.42
N PHE A 85 15.89 9.39 3.24
CA PHE A 85 15.75 8.00 2.83
C PHE A 85 14.29 7.58 3.02
N VAL A 86 13.68 7.08 1.94
CA VAL A 86 12.30 6.58 1.95
C VAL A 86 12.33 5.09 1.63
N PRO A 87 11.96 4.22 2.59
CA PRO A 87 11.87 2.79 2.33
C PRO A 87 10.68 2.49 1.43
N PHE A 88 10.86 1.57 0.49
CA PHE A 88 9.81 1.05 -0.37
C PHE A 88 9.99 -0.44 -0.63
N VAL A 89 8.88 -1.13 -0.92
CA VAL A 89 8.94 -2.53 -1.34
C VAL A 89 9.24 -2.58 -2.83
N GLY A 90 10.39 -3.13 -3.20
CA GLY A 90 10.76 -3.32 -4.59
C GLY A 90 9.96 -4.47 -5.21
N VAL A 91 9.17 -4.19 -6.24
CA VAL A 91 8.49 -5.23 -7.03
C VAL A 91 9.10 -5.28 -8.42
N SER A 92 9.61 -6.44 -8.82
CA SER A 92 9.99 -6.69 -10.22
C SER A 92 8.77 -7.28 -10.91
N LEU A 93 8.13 -6.52 -11.79
CA LEU A 93 7.16 -7.08 -12.73
C LEU A 93 7.97 -7.77 -13.83
N ALA A 94 8.01 -9.10 -13.81
CA ALA A 94 8.56 -9.90 -14.91
C ALA A 94 7.62 -9.87 -16.12
#